data_AF-A0A0C2FVI9-F1
#
_entry.id   AF-A0A0C2FVI9-F1
#
_cell.length_a   1.000
_cell.length_b   1.000
_cell.length_c   1.000
_cell.angle_alpha   90.00
_cell.angle_beta   90.00
_cell.angle_gamma   90.00
#
_symmetry.space_group_name_H-M   'P 1'
#
loop_
_entity.id
_entity.type
_entity.pdbx_description
1 polymer ?
#
loop_
_entity_poly.entity_id
_entity_poly.type
_entity_poly.pdbx_seq_one_letter_code
_entity_poly.pdbx_strand_id
1 'polypeptide(L)'
;MNEYATLLFSEYARSLTAPSKQALVQLAGLANETEDTGPRVVSLARSALNYLDNESCDVRETVLKVLSAPNLLTRLVLSSDDSDFPIECLVRLFVARFDPIEAVAERAEGLWYESSFHLKPEMAEPLIDKCVSDVAFIRESAANATAAFVQEIVISMPVLLNKIDEVYTDLAQIRPAVYDEVGRMVMDSRDEWARRSGVGLVLGRLAEHVRVQDAMRFIKL
;
A
#
# COMPACT_ATOMS: atom_id res chain seq x y z
N MET A 1 22.13 -10.29 -5.57
CA MET A 1 22.12 -9.29 -4.47
C MET A 1 20.71 -8.92 -4.01
N ASN A 2 19.65 -9.21 -4.77
CA ASN A 2 18.25 -9.05 -4.35
C ASN A 2 17.87 -9.97 -3.18
N GLU A 3 18.49 -11.16 -3.10
CA GLU A 3 18.26 -12.12 -2.02
C GLU A 3 18.62 -11.59 -0.63
N TYR A 4 19.65 -10.75 -0.48
CA TYR A 4 20.06 -10.27 0.85
C TYR A 4 19.07 -9.29 1.46
N ALA A 5 18.50 -8.38 0.66
CA ALA A 5 17.44 -7.48 1.14
C ALA A 5 16.19 -8.29 1.50
N THR A 6 15.80 -9.26 0.67
CA THR A 6 14.68 -10.15 0.96
C THR A 6 14.93 -10.98 2.23
N LEU A 7 16.10 -11.58 2.42
CA LEU A 7 16.46 -12.38 3.60
C LEU A 7 16.48 -11.53 4.88
N LEU A 8 17.03 -10.32 4.78
CA LEU A 8 17.19 -9.42 5.94
C LEU A 8 15.85 -8.90 6.45
N PHE A 9 14.84 -8.77 5.57
CA PHE A 9 13.51 -8.38 5.99
C PHE A 9 12.53 -9.56 6.15
N SER A 10 12.76 -10.75 5.58
CA SER A 10 11.87 -11.91 5.75
C SER A 10 12.22 -12.79 6.96
N GLU A 11 13.51 -13.06 7.20
CA GLU A 11 13.98 -13.94 8.28
C GLU A 11 14.16 -13.17 9.60
N TYR A 12 14.76 -11.98 9.55
CA TYR A 12 15.08 -11.25 10.78
C TYR A 12 13.89 -10.46 11.33
N ALA A 13 12.96 -9.99 10.50
CA ALA A 13 11.89 -9.07 10.94
C ALA A 13 11.00 -9.64 12.06
N ARG A 14 10.88 -10.97 12.18
CA ARG A 14 10.15 -11.63 13.27
C ARG A 14 10.88 -11.60 14.63
N SER A 15 12.17 -11.28 14.64
CA SER A 15 13.03 -11.25 15.85
C SER A 15 14.17 -10.23 15.75
N LEU A 16 13.98 -9.10 15.05
CA LEU A 16 15.00 -8.06 14.95
C LEU A 16 15.23 -7.50 16.36
N THR A 17 16.33 -7.91 16.97
CA THR A 17 16.82 -7.30 18.21
C THR A 17 16.98 -5.79 17.98
N ALA A 18 16.85 -4.98 19.04
CA ALA A 18 17.01 -3.53 18.92
C ALA A 18 18.30 -3.11 18.16
N PRO A 19 19.46 -3.77 18.34
CA PRO A 19 20.66 -3.52 17.53
C PRO A 19 20.47 -3.73 16.04
N SER A 20 19.75 -4.78 15.61
CA SER A 20 19.52 -5.08 14.19
C SER A 20 18.61 -4.03 13.55
N LYS A 21 17.57 -3.57 14.27
CA LYS A 21 16.72 -2.45 13.82
C LYS A 21 17.53 -1.17 13.68
N GLN A 22 18.41 -0.89 14.63
CA GLN A 22 19.28 0.30 14.60
C GLN A 22 20.29 0.24 13.44
N ALA A 23 20.89 -0.92 13.18
CA ALA A 23 21.81 -1.11 12.05
C ALA A 23 21.12 -0.86 10.70
N LEU A 24 19.87 -1.31 10.55
CA LEU A 24 19.05 -1.04 9.35
C LEU A 24 18.83 0.46 9.13
N VAL A 25 18.45 1.18 10.18
CA VAL A 25 18.26 2.64 10.12
C VAL A 25 19.56 3.35 9.76
N GLN A 26 20.69 2.93 10.35
CA GLN A 26 22.00 3.52 10.04
C GLN A 26 22.42 3.25 8.59
N LEU A 27 22.21 2.03 8.09
CA LEU A 27 22.53 1.68 6.70
C LEU A 27 21.70 2.49 5.70
N ALA A 28 20.41 2.69 6.00
CA ALA A 28 19.55 3.56 5.20
C ALA A 28 20.00 5.02 5.25
N GLY A 29 20.47 5.50 6.40
CA GLY A 29 21.10 6.81 6.55
C GLY A 29 22.33 6.97 5.64
N LEU A 30 23.25 6.01 5.67
CA LEU A 30 24.44 6.03 4.81
C LEU A 30 24.08 5.97 3.32
N ALA A 31 23.08 5.17 2.94
CA ALA A 31 22.58 5.17 1.57
C ALA A 31 21.98 6.54 1.18
N ASN A 32 21.26 7.18 2.10
CA ASN A 32 20.64 8.48 1.88
C ASN A 32 21.67 9.62 1.72
N GLU A 33 22.81 9.54 2.40
CA GLU A 33 23.92 10.51 2.30
C GLU A 33 24.57 10.56 0.91
N THR A 34 24.42 9.51 0.09
CA THR A 34 24.93 9.50 -1.29
C THR A 34 24.15 10.41 -2.23
N GLU A 35 22.98 10.87 -1.79
CA GLU A 35 21.99 11.59 -2.57
C GLU A 35 21.48 10.88 -3.83
N ASP A 36 21.81 9.60 -3.99
CA ASP A 36 21.46 8.79 -5.16
C ASP A 36 19.94 8.59 -5.27
N THR A 37 19.42 8.80 -6.47
CA THR A 37 18.02 8.55 -6.87
C THR A 37 17.91 7.43 -7.88
N GLY A 38 19.01 6.75 -8.16
CA GLY A 38 19.09 5.66 -9.10
C GLY A 38 18.29 4.42 -8.68
N PRO A 39 18.17 3.44 -9.59
CA PRO A 39 17.30 2.27 -9.41
C PRO A 39 17.58 1.45 -8.14
N ARG A 40 18.80 1.50 -7.62
CA ARG A 40 19.17 0.77 -6.39
C ARG A 40 18.52 1.36 -5.15
N VAL A 41 18.55 2.68 -5.00
CA VAL A 41 17.94 3.37 -3.84
C VAL A 41 16.43 3.33 -3.95
N VAL A 42 15.89 3.50 -5.17
CA VAL A 42 14.45 3.31 -5.43
C VAL A 42 14.01 1.89 -5.07
N SER A 43 14.77 0.86 -5.48
CA SER A 43 14.47 -0.53 -5.15
C SER A 43 14.55 -0.81 -3.64
N LEU A 44 15.50 -0.20 -2.93
CA LEU A 44 15.59 -0.28 -1.47
C LEU A 44 14.34 0.33 -0.80
N ALA A 45 13.97 1.55 -1.20
CA ALA A 45 12.80 2.25 -0.66
C ALA A 45 11.51 1.49 -0.96
N ARG A 46 11.32 1.00 -2.19
CA ARG A 46 10.21 0.14 -2.60
C ARG A 46 10.16 -1.15 -1.79
N SER A 47 11.30 -1.78 -1.56
CA SER A 47 11.39 -2.98 -0.72
C SER A 47 10.97 -2.68 0.71
N ALA A 48 11.43 -1.58 1.31
CA ALA A 48 11.01 -1.16 2.63
C ALA A 48 9.49 -0.89 2.68
N LEU A 49 8.94 -0.13 1.72
CA LEU A 49 7.51 0.14 1.58
C LEU A 49 6.66 -1.15 1.46
N ASN A 50 7.19 -2.24 0.89
CA ASN A 50 6.50 -3.54 0.87
C ASN A 50 6.26 -4.12 2.27
N TYR A 51 7.14 -3.83 3.22
CA TYR A 51 7.00 -4.31 4.60
C TYR A 51 5.99 -3.52 5.43
N LEU A 52 5.39 -2.45 4.88
CA LEU A 52 4.22 -1.82 5.50
C LEU A 52 2.99 -2.74 5.50
N ASP A 53 2.97 -3.79 4.67
CA ASP A 53 1.89 -4.78 4.68
C ASP A 53 2.16 -5.93 5.69
N ASN A 54 3.27 -5.89 6.43
CA ASN A 54 3.65 -6.96 7.37
C ASN A 54 2.73 -6.99 8.59
N GLU A 55 2.32 -8.18 9.03
CA GLU A 55 1.43 -8.35 10.20
C GLU A 55 2.04 -7.81 11.51
N SER A 56 3.37 -7.83 11.65
CA SER A 56 4.06 -7.30 12.82
C SER A 56 4.12 -5.77 12.78
N CYS A 57 3.45 -5.12 13.74
CA CYS A 57 3.49 -3.66 13.88
C CYS A 57 4.90 -3.12 14.15
N ASP A 58 5.72 -3.88 14.88
CA ASP A 58 7.13 -3.55 15.11
C ASP A 58 7.93 -3.42 13.82
N VAL A 59 7.64 -4.29 12.84
CA VAL A 59 8.27 -4.26 11.52
C VAL A 59 7.83 -3.03 10.76
N ARG A 60 6.52 -2.75 10.72
CA ARG A 60 5.97 -1.56 10.06
C ARG A 60 6.54 -0.27 10.65
N GLU A 61 6.62 -0.19 11.97
CA GLU A 61 7.20 0.97 12.67
C GLU A 61 8.69 1.13 12.34
N THR A 62 9.44 0.01 12.29
CA THR A 62 10.87 0.02 11.92
C THR A 62 11.07 0.48 10.47
N VAL A 63 10.23 0.02 9.55
CA VAL A 63 10.24 0.44 8.14
C VAL A 63 10.00 1.93 8.03
N LEU A 64 9.01 2.47 8.73
CA LEU A 64 8.77 3.92 8.72
C LEU A 64 9.99 4.68 9.24
N LYS A 65 10.66 4.21 10.31
CA LYS A 65 11.92 4.82 10.80
C LYS A 65 13.04 4.79 9.75
N VAL A 66 13.17 3.69 9.01
CA VAL A 66 14.12 3.57 7.90
C VAL A 66 13.82 4.58 6.80
N LEU A 67 12.54 4.76 6.47
CA LEU A 67 12.08 5.69 5.42
C LEU A 67 12.12 7.17 5.86
N SER A 68 12.13 7.45 7.17
CA SER A 68 12.28 8.79 7.74
C SER A 68 13.70 9.39 7.63
N ALA A 69 14.62 8.75 6.90
CA ALA A 69 15.91 9.36 6.61
C ALA A 69 15.69 10.73 5.93
N PRO A 70 16.37 11.81 6.37
CA PRO A 70 16.05 13.17 5.94
C PRO A 70 16.04 13.34 4.42
N ASN A 71 14.95 13.88 3.88
CA ASN A 71 14.72 14.11 2.45
C ASN A 71 14.76 12.87 1.54
N LEU A 72 14.87 11.64 2.09
CA LEU A 72 14.98 10.44 1.27
C LEU A 72 13.75 10.28 0.36
N LEU A 73 12.56 10.17 0.95
CA LEU A 73 11.34 9.96 0.18
C LEU A 73 11.01 11.17 -0.69
N THR A 74 11.17 12.40 -0.19
CA THR A 74 10.95 13.62 -0.98
C THR A 74 11.84 13.63 -2.23
N ARG A 75 13.14 13.35 -2.08
CA ARG A 75 14.08 13.31 -3.20
C ARG A 75 13.73 12.22 -4.20
N LEU A 76 13.41 11.01 -3.73
CA LEU A 76 13.03 9.90 -4.62
C LEU A 76 11.72 10.20 -5.36
N VAL A 77 10.70 10.72 -4.69
CA VAL A 77 9.41 11.06 -5.31
C VAL A 77 9.54 12.17 -6.36
N LEU A 78 10.47 13.11 -6.18
CA LEU A 78 10.68 14.24 -7.10
C LEU A 78 11.66 13.98 -8.23
N SER A 79 12.59 13.04 -8.06
CA SER A 79 13.77 12.94 -8.92
C SER A 79 14.17 11.51 -9.28
N SER A 80 13.34 10.50 -8.99
CA SER A 80 13.55 9.16 -9.54
C SER A 80 13.19 9.10 -11.03
N ASP A 81 13.98 8.36 -11.81
CA ASP A 81 13.68 8.03 -13.21
C ASP A 81 12.58 6.96 -13.35
N ASP A 82 12.17 6.34 -12.25
CA ASP A 82 11.06 5.39 -12.18
C ASP A 82 9.73 6.15 -12.09
N SER A 83 8.96 6.16 -13.18
CA SER A 83 7.70 6.92 -13.27
C SER A 83 6.61 6.45 -12.32
N ASP A 84 6.68 5.19 -11.89
CA ASP A 84 5.61 4.54 -11.12
C ASP A 84 5.87 4.68 -9.61
N PHE A 85 7.14 4.75 -9.22
CA PHE A 85 7.56 4.87 -7.82
C PHE A 85 6.89 6.01 -7.06
N PRO A 86 6.75 7.25 -7.59
CA PRO A 86 6.11 8.35 -6.88
C PRO A 86 4.69 8.02 -6.40
N ILE A 87 3.83 7.49 -7.29
CA ILE A 87 2.44 7.17 -6.93
C ILE A 87 2.41 5.96 -6.00
N GLU A 88 3.24 4.93 -6.24
CA GLU A 88 3.35 3.79 -5.34
C GLU A 88 3.72 4.20 -3.91
N CYS A 89 4.73 5.07 -3.77
CA CYS A 89 5.20 5.59 -2.49
C CYS A 89 4.09 6.36 -1.78
N LEU A 90 3.43 7.29 -2.48
CA LEU A 90 2.36 8.09 -1.91
C LEU A 90 1.20 7.20 -1.43
N VAL A 91 0.74 6.25 -2.25
CA VAL A 91 -0.39 5.38 -1.90
C VAL A 91 -0.07 4.53 -0.67
N ARG A 92 1.10 3.90 -0.63
CA ARG A 92 1.48 3.02 0.50
C ARG A 92 1.64 3.79 1.80
N LEU A 93 2.34 4.94 1.75
CA LEU A 93 2.50 5.76 2.94
C LEU A 93 1.17 6.36 3.39
N PHE A 94 0.32 6.77 2.45
CA PHE A 94 -1.01 7.29 2.76
C PHE A 94 -1.90 6.26 3.43
N VAL A 95 -1.90 5.00 2.96
CA VAL A 95 -2.61 3.89 3.64
C VAL A 95 -2.06 3.64 5.04
N ALA A 96 -0.74 3.72 5.24
CA ALA A 96 -0.11 3.52 6.54
C ALA A 96 -0.49 4.59 7.59
N ARG A 97 -0.96 5.77 7.18
CA ARG A 97 -1.54 6.80 8.09
C ARG A 97 -2.82 6.33 8.78
N PHE A 98 -3.46 5.29 8.26
CA PHE A 98 -4.68 4.70 8.79
C PHE A 98 -4.42 3.29 9.35
N ASP A 99 -3.17 2.98 9.73
CA ASP A 99 -2.83 1.72 10.40
C ASP A 99 -3.66 1.54 11.68
N PRO A 100 -4.15 0.33 11.99
CA PRO A 100 -4.88 0.08 13.24
C PRO A 100 -4.05 0.30 14.50
N ILE A 101 -2.72 0.31 14.38
CA ILE A 101 -1.81 0.58 15.49
C ILE A 101 -1.43 2.05 15.46
N GLU A 102 -1.89 2.78 16.47
CA GLU A 102 -1.72 4.24 16.63
C GLU A 102 -0.27 4.68 16.42
N ALA A 103 0.70 4.02 17.07
CA ALA A 103 2.12 4.36 16.92
C ALA A 103 2.67 4.24 15.48
N VAL A 104 2.10 3.35 14.66
CA VAL A 104 2.45 3.21 13.25
C VAL A 104 1.78 4.32 12.44
N ALA A 105 0.49 4.56 12.68
CA ALA A 105 -0.29 5.61 12.03
C ALA A 105 0.31 7.01 12.27
N GLU A 106 0.59 7.37 13.52
CA GLU A 106 1.21 8.66 13.89
C GLU A 106 2.58 8.85 13.22
N ARG A 107 3.37 7.78 13.11
CA ARG A 107 4.68 7.84 12.47
C ARG A 107 4.56 8.02 10.96
N ALA A 108 3.60 7.35 10.32
CA ALA A 108 3.31 7.51 8.91
C ALA A 108 2.78 8.93 8.61
N GLU A 109 1.94 9.47 9.49
CA GLU A 109 1.42 10.84 9.45
C GLU A 109 2.56 11.87 9.52
N GLY A 110 3.46 11.71 10.49
CA GLY A 110 4.64 12.56 10.63
C GLY A 110 5.50 12.53 9.37
N LEU A 111 5.83 11.33 8.87
CA LEU A 111 6.64 11.18 7.65
C LEU A 111 5.96 11.80 6.42
N TRP A 112 4.64 11.66 6.29
CA TRP A 112 3.87 12.26 5.21
C TRP A 112 4.02 13.79 5.18
N TYR A 113 3.83 14.43 6.34
CA TYR A 113 3.90 15.89 6.44
C TYR A 113 5.32 16.44 6.39
N GLU A 114 6.27 15.78 7.06
CA GLU A 114 7.71 16.13 6.98
C GLU A 114 8.22 16.07 5.53
N SER A 115 7.71 15.12 4.74
CA SER A 115 8.05 14.98 3.32
C SER A 115 7.31 15.97 2.41
N SER A 116 6.41 16.79 2.96
CA SER A 116 5.53 17.72 2.22
C SER A 116 4.73 17.03 1.12
N PHE A 117 4.22 15.83 1.40
CA PHE A 117 3.42 15.09 0.44
C PHE A 117 1.98 15.58 0.36
N HIS A 118 1.44 15.51 -0.86
CA HIS A 118 0.08 15.91 -1.19
C HIS A 118 -0.61 14.78 -1.93
N LEU A 119 -1.93 14.68 -1.74
CA LEU A 119 -2.74 13.74 -2.49
C LEU A 119 -2.75 14.12 -3.98
N LYS A 120 -2.83 13.10 -4.83
CA LYS A 120 -2.85 13.23 -6.28
C LYS A 120 -4.01 12.42 -6.87
N PRO A 121 -4.75 12.92 -7.88
CA PRO A 121 -5.84 12.17 -8.50
C PRO A 121 -5.46 10.76 -8.96
N GLU A 122 -4.22 10.59 -9.43
CA GLU A 122 -3.63 9.32 -9.90
C GLU A 122 -3.54 8.25 -8.80
N MET A 123 -3.70 8.62 -7.52
CA MET A 123 -3.77 7.67 -6.41
C MET A 123 -5.10 6.91 -6.35
N ALA A 124 -6.13 7.34 -7.09
CA ALA A 124 -7.48 6.78 -6.98
C ALA A 124 -7.53 5.27 -7.25
N GLU A 125 -7.07 4.80 -8.41
CA GLU A 125 -7.11 3.37 -8.73
C GLU A 125 -6.20 2.53 -7.83
N PRO A 126 -4.93 2.91 -7.58
CA PRO A 126 -4.06 2.14 -6.68
C PRO A 126 -4.58 2.05 -5.24
N LEU A 127 -5.35 3.04 -4.77
CA LEU A 127 -6.02 2.94 -3.46
C LEU A 127 -7.06 1.82 -3.42
N ILE A 128 -7.82 1.62 -4.52
CA ILE A 128 -8.76 0.51 -4.63
C ILE A 128 -8.03 -0.84 -4.66
N ASP A 129 -6.86 -0.92 -5.31
CA ASP A 129 -6.04 -2.13 -5.30
C ASP A 129 -5.61 -2.52 -3.86
N LYS A 130 -5.31 -1.53 -3.00
CA LYS A 130 -5.01 -1.78 -1.57
C LYS A 130 -6.25 -2.18 -0.78
N CYS A 131 -7.45 -1.70 -1.14
CA CYS A 131 -8.71 -2.08 -0.50
C CYS A 131 -9.03 -3.57 -0.65
N VAL A 132 -8.48 -4.25 -1.66
CA VAL A 132 -8.67 -5.70 -1.91
C VAL A 132 -7.40 -6.52 -1.66
N SER A 133 -6.50 -6.00 -0.82
CA SER A 133 -5.31 -6.72 -0.36
C SER A 133 -5.66 -8.06 0.30
N ASP A 134 -4.78 -9.05 0.16
CA ASP A 134 -4.87 -10.31 0.91
C ASP A 134 -4.79 -10.10 2.43
N VAL A 135 -4.11 -9.02 2.85
CA VAL A 135 -3.90 -8.69 4.25
C VAL A 135 -5.10 -7.92 4.81
N ALA A 136 -5.76 -8.49 5.83
CA ALA A 136 -7.03 -7.96 6.35
C ALA A 136 -6.94 -6.54 6.90
N PHE A 137 -5.90 -6.22 7.69
CA PHE A 137 -5.77 -4.88 8.25
C PHE A 137 -5.48 -3.83 7.17
N ILE A 138 -4.78 -4.19 6.10
CA ILE A 138 -4.53 -3.30 4.96
C ILE A 138 -5.83 -2.94 4.25
N ARG A 139 -6.79 -3.88 4.14
CA ARG A 139 -8.11 -3.57 3.57
C ARG A 139 -8.85 -2.50 4.38
N GLU A 140 -8.84 -2.62 5.71
CA GLU A 140 -9.47 -1.63 6.60
C GLU A 140 -8.76 -0.27 6.51
N SER A 141 -7.43 -0.25 6.62
CA SER A 141 -6.63 0.98 6.49
C SER A 141 -6.83 1.66 5.15
N ALA A 142 -6.83 0.89 4.05
CA ALA A 142 -7.06 1.41 2.71
C ALA A 142 -8.48 1.91 2.50
N ALA A 143 -9.50 1.26 3.07
CA ALA A 143 -10.88 1.74 3.01
C ALA A 143 -11.03 3.10 3.73
N ASN A 144 -10.43 3.26 4.91
CA ASN A 144 -10.41 4.53 5.64
C ASN A 144 -9.61 5.60 4.89
N ALA A 145 -8.44 5.25 4.34
CA ALA A 145 -7.63 6.13 3.52
C ALA A 145 -8.40 6.61 2.29
N THR A 146 -9.10 5.71 1.59
CA THR A 146 -9.90 6.05 0.40
C THR A 146 -11.04 7.02 0.72
N ALA A 147 -11.69 6.85 1.88
CA ALA A 147 -12.70 7.80 2.35
C ALA A 147 -12.11 9.19 2.65
N ALA A 148 -10.95 9.25 3.31
CA ALA A 148 -10.24 10.52 3.51
C ALA A 148 -9.81 11.15 2.16
N PHE A 149 -9.32 10.34 1.22
CA PHE A 149 -8.90 10.78 -0.10
C PHE A 149 -10.03 11.46 -0.88
N VAL A 150 -11.24 10.88 -0.87
CA VAL A 150 -12.36 11.45 -1.64
C VAL A 150 -12.94 12.72 -1.01
N GLN A 151 -12.70 12.96 0.28
CA GLN A 151 -13.07 14.23 0.91
C GLN A 151 -12.17 15.37 0.40
N GLU A 152 -10.90 15.10 0.12
CA GLU A 152 -9.94 16.09 -0.38
C GLU A 152 -9.98 16.20 -1.91
N ILE A 153 -10.02 15.08 -2.63
CA ILE A 153 -10.06 15.01 -4.10
C ILE A 153 -11.42 14.48 -4.56
N VAL A 154 -12.46 15.28 -4.33
CA VAL A 154 -13.86 14.88 -4.61
C VAL A 154 -14.11 14.50 -6.08
N ILE A 155 -13.34 15.08 -7.01
CA ILE A 155 -13.44 14.78 -8.45
C ILE A 155 -13.03 13.33 -8.80
N SER A 156 -12.32 12.64 -7.90
CA SER A 156 -11.88 11.25 -8.14
C SER A 156 -12.95 10.20 -7.85
N MET A 157 -14.11 10.57 -7.27
CA MET A 157 -15.19 9.62 -6.96
C MET A 157 -15.60 8.75 -8.16
N PRO A 158 -15.84 9.28 -9.38
CA PRO A 158 -16.19 8.45 -10.53
C PRO A 158 -15.12 7.41 -10.90
N VAL A 159 -13.84 7.77 -10.77
CA VAL A 159 -12.71 6.86 -11.06
C VAL A 159 -12.67 5.73 -10.04
N LEU A 160 -12.81 6.07 -8.75
CA LEU A 160 -12.89 5.08 -7.66
C LEU A 160 -14.04 4.10 -7.88
N LEU A 161 -15.26 4.60 -8.16
CA LEU A 161 -16.42 3.74 -8.33
C LEU A 161 -16.31 2.84 -9.57
N ASN A 162 -15.75 3.34 -10.67
CA ASN A 162 -15.49 2.52 -11.85
C ASN A 162 -14.51 1.39 -11.55
N LYS A 163 -13.40 1.70 -10.84
CA LYS A 163 -12.42 0.70 -10.43
C LYS A 163 -13.00 -0.31 -9.45
N ILE A 164 -13.90 0.12 -8.56
CA ILE A 164 -14.63 -0.77 -7.65
C ILE A 164 -15.53 -1.75 -8.43
N ASP A 165 -16.29 -1.30 -9.43
CA ASP A 165 -17.13 -2.18 -10.27
C ASP A 165 -16.27 -3.20 -11.04
N GLU A 166 -15.13 -2.77 -11.61
CA GLU A 166 -14.17 -3.64 -12.28
C GLU A 166 -13.64 -4.74 -11.34
N VAL A 167 -13.11 -4.35 -10.18
CA VAL A 167 -12.51 -5.27 -9.20
C VAL A 167 -13.57 -6.19 -8.61
N TYR A 168 -14.77 -5.70 -8.31
CA TYR A 168 -15.86 -6.55 -7.84
C TYR A 168 -16.27 -7.58 -8.89
N THR A 169 -16.43 -7.15 -10.15
CA THR A 169 -16.85 -8.03 -11.25
C THR A 169 -15.85 -9.17 -11.45
N ASP A 170 -14.56 -8.89 -11.35
CA ASP A 170 -13.51 -9.91 -11.38
C ASP A 170 -13.56 -10.83 -10.15
N LEU A 171 -13.50 -10.27 -8.94
CA LEU A 171 -13.47 -11.04 -7.69
C LEU A 171 -14.76 -11.80 -7.40
N ALA A 172 -15.88 -11.47 -8.04
CA ALA A 172 -17.13 -12.23 -7.95
C ALA A 172 -17.06 -13.59 -8.64
N GLN A 173 -16.08 -13.81 -9.53
CA GLN A 173 -15.91 -15.07 -10.22
C GLN A 173 -15.22 -16.11 -9.32
N ILE A 174 -15.74 -17.34 -9.30
CA ILE A 174 -15.05 -18.48 -8.69
C ILE A 174 -13.85 -18.82 -9.57
N ARG A 175 -12.65 -18.82 -8.99
CA ARG A 175 -11.43 -19.16 -9.72
C ARG A 175 -11.38 -20.67 -9.92
N PRO A 176 -11.18 -21.17 -11.16
CA PRO A 176 -11.11 -22.60 -11.40
C PRO A 176 -9.86 -23.20 -10.75
N ALA A 177 -9.89 -24.53 -10.54
CA ALA A 177 -8.70 -25.26 -10.13
C ALA A 177 -7.58 -25.11 -11.17
N VAL A 178 -6.34 -24.98 -10.70
CA VAL A 178 -5.14 -24.87 -11.54
C VAL A 178 -4.43 -26.22 -11.56
N TYR A 179 -4.01 -26.64 -12.76
CA TYR A 179 -3.31 -27.88 -13.01
C TYR A 179 -1.92 -27.61 -13.59
N ASP A 180 -0.94 -28.46 -13.29
CA ASP A 180 0.37 -28.42 -13.92
C ASP A 180 0.37 -29.03 -15.34
N GLU A 181 1.51 -29.00 -16.01
CA GLU A 181 1.69 -29.49 -17.39
C GLU A 181 1.39 -31.00 -17.55
N VAL A 182 1.39 -31.77 -16.45
CA VAL A 182 1.09 -33.20 -16.44
C VAL A 182 -0.30 -33.52 -15.88
N GLY A 183 -1.14 -32.50 -15.68
CA GLY A 183 -2.54 -32.63 -15.27
C GLY A 183 -2.75 -32.88 -13.77
N ARG A 184 -1.75 -32.63 -12.92
CA ARG A 184 -1.92 -32.69 -11.45
C ARG A 184 -2.44 -31.36 -10.95
N MET A 185 -3.44 -31.41 -10.08
CA MET A 185 -4.00 -30.20 -9.46
C MET A 185 -2.98 -29.58 -8.50
N VAL A 186 -2.63 -28.31 -8.73
CA VAL A 186 -1.70 -27.53 -7.89
C VAL A 186 -2.42 -26.51 -7.01
N MET A 187 -3.64 -26.14 -7.38
CA MET A 187 -4.50 -25.26 -6.58
C MET A 187 -5.96 -25.63 -6.82
N ASP A 188 -6.73 -25.78 -5.74
CA ASP A 188 -8.16 -26.07 -5.83
C ASP A 188 -8.93 -24.84 -6.33
N SER A 189 -10.15 -25.08 -6.81
CA SER A 189 -11.12 -24.03 -7.09
C SER A 189 -11.35 -23.21 -5.82
N ARG A 190 -11.32 -21.89 -5.94
CA ARG A 190 -11.38 -21.00 -4.78
C ARG A 190 -12.22 -19.77 -5.03
N ASP A 191 -12.97 -19.38 -4.00
CA ASP A 191 -13.61 -18.08 -3.92
C ASP A 191 -12.67 -17.09 -3.22
N GLU A 192 -12.36 -15.98 -3.87
CA GLU A 192 -11.55 -14.89 -3.31
C GLU A 192 -12.37 -13.98 -2.38
N TRP A 193 -13.25 -14.57 -1.57
CA TRP A 193 -14.24 -13.86 -0.74
C TRP A 193 -13.60 -12.85 0.21
N ALA A 194 -12.39 -13.13 0.72
CA ALA A 194 -11.68 -12.24 1.64
C ALA A 194 -11.23 -10.94 0.96
N ARG A 195 -10.77 -11.03 -0.29
CA ARG A 195 -10.44 -9.85 -1.10
C ARG A 195 -11.71 -9.11 -1.51
N ARG A 196 -12.74 -9.86 -1.92
CA ARG A 196 -14.05 -9.30 -2.28
C ARG A 196 -14.72 -8.58 -1.12
N SER A 197 -14.51 -9.01 0.13
CA SER A 197 -15.04 -8.31 1.30
C SER A 197 -14.47 -6.89 1.43
N GLY A 198 -13.25 -6.66 0.94
CA GLY A 198 -12.62 -5.35 0.83
C GLY A 198 -13.43 -4.34 0.03
N VAL A 199 -14.10 -4.79 -1.04
CA VAL A 199 -15.03 -3.97 -1.82
C VAL A 199 -16.18 -3.47 -0.96
N GLY A 200 -16.78 -4.36 -0.17
CA GLY A 200 -17.86 -4.00 0.75
C GLY A 200 -17.43 -2.98 1.80
N LEU A 201 -16.21 -3.13 2.34
CA LEU A 201 -15.63 -2.19 3.31
C LEU A 201 -15.48 -0.79 2.72
N VAL A 202 -14.82 -0.66 1.56
CA VAL A 202 -14.61 0.66 0.94
C VAL A 202 -15.93 1.31 0.51
N LEU A 203 -16.89 0.54 -0.03
CA LEU A 203 -18.22 1.07 -0.34
C LEU A 203 -18.94 1.57 0.91
N GLY A 204 -18.84 0.84 2.02
CA GLY A 204 -19.40 1.28 3.30
C GLY A 204 -18.80 2.59 3.80
N ARG A 205 -17.49 2.79 3.64
CA ARG A 205 -16.81 4.04 4.01
C ARG A 205 -17.13 5.19 3.05
N LEU A 206 -17.32 4.89 1.77
CA LEU A 206 -17.67 5.89 0.75
C LEU A 206 -19.14 6.32 0.82
N ALA A 207 -20.03 5.53 1.40
CA ALA A 207 -21.48 5.76 1.38
C ALA A 207 -21.90 7.18 1.84
N GLU A 208 -21.21 7.76 2.81
CA GLU A 208 -21.46 9.12 3.31
C GLU A 208 -20.96 10.24 2.37
N HIS A 209 -20.17 9.88 1.36
CA HIS A 209 -19.52 10.81 0.41
C HIS A 209 -20.07 10.67 -1.02
N VAL A 210 -20.79 9.58 -1.32
CA VAL A 210 -21.39 9.35 -2.64
C VAL A 210 -22.53 10.34 -2.88
N ARG A 211 -22.43 11.11 -3.96
CA ARG A 211 -23.52 11.99 -4.42
C ARG A 211 -24.56 11.17 -5.17
N VAL A 212 -25.79 11.69 -5.25
CA VAL A 212 -26.90 11.03 -5.97
C VAL A 212 -26.52 10.61 -7.39
N GLN A 213 -25.85 11.49 -8.15
CA GLN A 213 -25.40 11.20 -9.51
C GLN A 213 -24.43 9.99 -9.60
N ASP A 214 -23.61 9.81 -8.58
CA ASP A 214 -22.60 8.74 -8.52
C ASP A 214 -23.26 7.44 -8.04
N ALA A 215 -24.23 7.53 -7.12
CA ALA A 215 -25.05 6.39 -6.69
C ALA A 215 -25.86 5.78 -7.84
N MET A 216 -26.36 6.61 -8.77
CA MET A 216 -27.10 6.12 -9.95
C MET A 216 -26.26 5.20 -10.84
N ARG A 217 -24.92 5.24 -10.75
CA ARG A 217 -24.03 4.33 -11.49
C ARG A 217 -24.14 2.87 -11.03
N PHE A 218 -24.57 2.64 -9.80
CA PHE A 218 -24.80 1.28 -9.27
C PHE A 218 -26.15 0.70 -9.67
N ILE A 219 -27.10 1.53 -10.13
CA ILE A 219 -28.41 1.08 -10.58
C ILE A 219 -28.31 0.72 -12.06
N LYS A 220 -27.99 -0.54 -12.36
CA LYS A 220 -28.13 -1.12 -13.71
C LYS A 220 -29.63 -1.36 -13.94
N LEU A 221 -30.35 -0.36 -14.46
CA LEU A 221 -31.73 -0.51 -14.96
C LEU A 221 -31.76 -1.31 -16.25
#